data_AF-A0A7W1CT86-F1
#
_entry.id   AF-A0A7W1CT86-F1
#
_cell.length_a   1.000
_cell.length_b   1.000
_cell.length_c   1.000
_cell.angle_alpha   90.00
_cell.angle_beta   90.00
_cell.angle_gamma   90.00
#
_symmetry.space_group_name_H-M   'P 1'
#
loop_
_entity.id
_entity.type
_entity.pdbx_description
1 polymer ?
#
loop_
_entity_poly.entity_id
_entity_poly.type
_entity_poly.pdbx_seq_one_letter_code
_entity_poly.pdbx_strand_id
1 'polypeptide(L)'
;MREAILVAVDNGNGYGSDRLVEYIPPGDQLAGQPPGIADKYVQFLRGNVLPTLDYNYRTLNQPGQAIQPAANLTAGSSLGGLLTAYMGMTNSGVFGKIGVFSPAFWAGPNFRSNTLNTAPKLPLTIYMDIGTSESSSSQSNSDIYWLDALGVYNKWLDAGYTVNSDLLLYPKCGAVHNEAAWSGRLPAFYQFALSLWGEPNPLALAKFPPRLEILSVSPAAGTARLRYLAPLGVPFTLGRSPDLATWPEQSALPAATSIWEERIVDETFDTSVSKRFWRSSY
;
A
#
# COMPACT_ATOMS: atom_id res chain seq x y z
N MET A 1 -4.79 -0.96 11.28
CA MET A 1 -5.00 -0.84 9.82
C MET A 1 -6.11 0.14 9.59
N ARG A 2 -6.11 0.80 8.43
CA ARG A 2 -7.20 1.68 8.01
C ARG A 2 -8.48 0.88 7.78
N GLU A 3 -9.63 1.52 7.97
CA GLU A 3 -10.92 0.95 7.60
C GLU A 3 -11.00 0.82 6.07
N ALA A 4 -11.63 -0.25 5.60
CA ALA A 4 -11.76 -0.54 4.18
C ALA A 4 -13.10 -1.23 3.88
N ILE A 5 -13.60 -0.99 2.67
CA ILE A 5 -14.73 -1.75 2.10
C ILE A 5 -14.13 -2.95 1.37
N LEU A 6 -14.56 -4.16 1.76
CA LEU A 6 -14.13 -5.39 1.11
C LEU A 6 -15.20 -5.87 0.13
N VAL A 7 -14.75 -6.21 -1.08
CA VAL A 7 -15.62 -6.68 -2.16
C VAL A 7 -15.00 -7.94 -2.73
N ALA A 8 -15.71 -9.06 -2.59
CA ALA A 8 -15.32 -10.33 -3.19
C ALA A 8 -15.97 -10.44 -4.58
N VAL A 9 -15.16 -10.76 -5.59
CA VAL A 9 -15.64 -11.13 -6.93
C VAL A 9 -15.53 -12.63 -7.02
N ASP A 10 -16.67 -13.31 -7.13
CA ASP A 10 -16.71 -14.77 -7.19
C ASP A 10 -16.01 -15.27 -8.45
N ASN A 11 -15.28 -16.38 -8.33
CA ASN A 11 -14.54 -16.99 -9.44
C ASN A 11 -15.36 -18.05 -10.18
N GLY A 12 -16.57 -18.34 -9.72
CA GLY A 12 -17.50 -19.26 -10.35
C GLY A 12 -18.93 -19.06 -9.87
N ASN A 13 -19.85 -19.84 -10.42
CA ASN A 13 -21.25 -19.89 -10.01
C ASN A 13 -21.85 -21.27 -10.36
N GLY A 14 -23.18 -21.39 -10.27
CA GLY A 14 -23.89 -22.64 -10.59
C GLY A 14 -23.72 -23.16 -12.03
N TYR A 15 -23.17 -22.34 -12.94
CA TYR A 15 -22.87 -22.69 -14.33
C TYR A 15 -21.40 -23.04 -14.57
N GLY A 16 -20.54 -22.95 -13.56
CA GLY A 16 -19.11 -23.24 -13.65
C GLY A 16 -18.22 -22.03 -13.35
N SER A 17 -16.97 -22.08 -13.83
CA SER A 17 -15.95 -21.07 -13.57
C SER A 17 -15.08 -20.90 -14.82
N ASP A 18 -15.01 -19.68 -15.34
CA ASP A 18 -14.16 -19.31 -16.49
C ASP A 18 -12.78 -18.77 -16.09
N ARG A 19 -12.43 -18.85 -14.80
CA ARG A 19 -11.17 -18.32 -14.25
C ARG A 19 -9.90 -18.81 -14.95
N LEU A 20 -9.94 -20.00 -15.56
CA LEU A 20 -8.80 -20.57 -16.31
C LEU A 20 -8.49 -19.80 -17.60
N VAL A 21 -9.40 -18.93 -18.04
CA VAL A 21 -9.24 -18.04 -19.20
C VAL A 21 -9.24 -16.58 -18.74
N GLU A 22 -10.17 -16.21 -17.86
CA GLU A 22 -10.33 -14.84 -17.37
C GLU A 22 -9.14 -14.33 -16.56
N TYR A 23 -8.37 -15.21 -15.92
CA TYR A 23 -7.25 -14.78 -15.07
C TYR A 23 -5.90 -14.82 -15.81
N ILE A 24 -5.88 -15.34 -17.03
CA ILE A 24 -4.67 -15.48 -17.83
C ILE A 24 -4.45 -14.19 -18.65
N PRO A 25 -3.26 -13.58 -18.58
CA PRO A 25 -2.91 -12.43 -19.40
C PRO A 25 -3.10 -12.67 -20.91
N PRO A 26 -3.51 -11.65 -21.69
CA PRO A 26 -3.52 -11.76 -23.14
C PRO A 26 -2.13 -12.11 -23.70
N GLY A 27 -2.09 -13.06 -24.63
CA GLY A 27 -0.83 -13.60 -25.19
C GLY A 27 -0.28 -14.80 -24.43
N ASP A 28 -0.83 -15.13 -23.26
CA ASP A 28 -0.60 -16.41 -22.57
C ASP A 28 -1.82 -17.32 -22.68
N GLN A 29 -1.62 -18.62 -22.44
CA GLN A 29 -2.65 -19.64 -22.60
C GLN A 29 -2.34 -20.87 -21.76
N LEU A 30 -3.34 -21.40 -21.06
CA LEU A 30 -3.25 -22.71 -20.40
C LEU A 30 -3.52 -23.85 -21.38
N ALA A 31 -2.91 -25.01 -21.16
CA ALA A 31 -3.12 -26.19 -21.99
C ALA A 31 -4.62 -26.58 -22.03
N GLY A 32 -5.15 -26.75 -23.24
CA GLY A 32 -6.55 -27.10 -23.46
C GLY A 32 -7.56 -25.96 -23.23
N GLN A 33 -7.11 -24.75 -22.93
CA GLN A 33 -7.94 -23.56 -22.78
C GLN A 33 -7.72 -22.60 -23.96
N PRO A 34 -8.66 -21.71 -24.30
CA PRO A 34 -8.41 -20.62 -25.23
C PRO A 34 -7.40 -19.59 -24.66
N PRO A 35 -6.86 -18.67 -25.49
CA PRO A 35 -5.99 -17.59 -25.02
C PRO A 35 -6.62 -16.76 -23.89
N GLY A 36 -5.78 -16.27 -22.98
CA GLY A 36 -6.20 -15.50 -21.82
C GLY A 36 -6.88 -14.18 -22.15
N ILE A 37 -7.84 -13.79 -21.31
CA ILE A 37 -8.66 -12.58 -21.47
C ILE A 37 -8.68 -11.70 -20.21
N ALA A 38 -7.57 -11.69 -19.45
CA ALA A 38 -7.48 -10.88 -18.23
C ALA A 38 -7.82 -9.40 -18.43
N ASP A 39 -7.56 -8.85 -19.61
CA ASP A 39 -7.96 -7.49 -19.98
C ASP A 39 -9.47 -7.27 -19.86
N LYS A 40 -10.30 -8.24 -20.27
CA LYS A 40 -11.75 -8.18 -20.11
C LYS A 40 -12.18 -8.20 -18.64
N TYR A 41 -11.50 -9.00 -17.81
CA TYR A 41 -11.75 -8.99 -16.37
C TYR A 41 -11.43 -7.62 -15.76
N VAL A 42 -10.29 -7.02 -16.14
CA VAL A 42 -9.93 -5.67 -15.68
C VAL A 42 -10.95 -4.63 -16.15
N GLN A 43 -11.43 -4.72 -17.40
CA GLN A 43 -12.47 -3.85 -17.94
C GLN A 43 -13.79 -4.02 -17.18
N PHE A 44 -14.17 -5.25 -16.81
CA PHE A 44 -15.34 -5.49 -15.98
C PHE A 44 -15.23 -4.77 -14.63
N LEU A 45 -14.09 -4.89 -13.95
CA LEU A 45 -13.88 -4.20 -12.68
C LEU A 45 -13.95 -2.68 -12.82
N ARG A 46 -13.29 -2.11 -13.85
CA ARG A 46 -13.21 -0.67 -14.08
C ARG A 46 -14.53 -0.06 -14.54
N GLY A 47 -15.25 -0.77 -15.41
CA GLY A 47 -16.47 -0.28 -16.04
C GLY A 47 -17.74 -0.56 -15.25
N ASN A 48 -17.74 -1.55 -14.35
CA ASN A 48 -18.95 -2.01 -13.67
C ASN A 48 -18.78 -2.03 -12.15
N VAL A 49 -17.76 -2.70 -11.64
CA VAL A 49 -17.61 -2.90 -10.18
C VAL A 49 -17.26 -1.60 -9.47
N LEU A 50 -16.14 -0.95 -9.82
CA LEU A 50 -15.71 0.29 -9.16
C LEU A 50 -16.78 1.40 -9.25
N PRO A 51 -17.38 1.71 -10.42
CA PRO A 51 -18.41 2.73 -10.49
C PRO A 51 -19.65 2.41 -9.65
N THR A 52 -20.05 1.14 -9.57
CA THR A 52 -21.18 0.72 -8.73
C THR A 52 -20.86 0.92 -7.24
N LEU A 53 -19.63 0.61 -6.82
CA LEU A 53 -19.21 0.83 -5.44
C LEU A 53 -19.13 2.31 -5.10
N ASP A 54 -18.52 3.11 -5.98
CA ASP A 54 -18.35 4.55 -5.80
C ASP A 54 -19.70 5.29 -5.78
N TYR A 55 -20.73 4.76 -6.47
CA TYR A 55 -22.09 5.30 -6.40
C TYR A 55 -22.83 4.94 -5.10
N ASN A 56 -22.71 3.69 -4.64
CA ASN A 56 -23.51 3.16 -3.53
C ASN A 56 -22.86 3.35 -2.15
N TYR A 57 -21.54 3.57 -2.09
CA TYR A 57 -20.78 3.65 -0.85
C TYR A 57 -19.86 4.87 -0.84
N ARG A 58 -19.48 5.30 0.37
CA ARG A 58 -18.49 6.38 0.56
C ARG A 58 -17.08 5.85 0.37
N THR A 59 -16.75 5.46 -0.87
CA THR A 59 -15.38 5.15 -1.25
C THR A 59 -14.53 6.43 -1.29
N LEU A 60 -13.21 6.29 -1.34
CA LEU A 60 -12.31 7.45 -1.49
C LEU A 60 -12.28 7.98 -2.93
N ASN A 61 -12.82 7.23 -3.90
CA ASN A 61 -13.06 7.74 -5.25
C ASN A 61 -14.34 8.56 -5.21
N GLN A 62 -14.22 9.88 -5.12
CA GLN A 62 -15.40 10.75 -5.14
C GLN A 62 -16.01 10.76 -6.56
N PRO A 63 -17.34 10.55 -6.71
CA PRO A 63 -17.99 10.67 -8.01
C PRO A 63 -17.68 12.01 -8.69
N GLY A 64 -17.19 11.95 -9.93
CA GLY A 64 -16.79 13.14 -10.70
C GLY A 64 -15.38 13.67 -10.42
N GLN A 65 -14.61 13.05 -9.52
CA GLN A 65 -13.18 13.33 -9.34
C GLN A 65 -12.29 12.27 -9.98
N ALA A 66 -11.00 12.59 -10.11
CA ALA A 66 -10.01 11.62 -10.57
C ALA A 66 -9.91 10.43 -9.62
N ILE A 67 -9.73 9.23 -10.18
CA ILE A 67 -9.49 8.00 -9.42
C ILE A 67 -8.25 8.19 -8.54
N GLN A 68 -8.30 7.68 -7.30
CA GLN A 68 -7.16 7.67 -6.39
C GLN A 68 -6.57 6.25 -6.34
N PRO A 69 -5.49 5.94 -7.07
CA PRO A 69 -5.03 4.56 -7.19
C PRO A 69 -4.64 3.96 -5.84
N ALA A 70 -4.03 4.76 -4.96
CA ALA A 70 -3.64 4.33 -3.62
C ALA A 70 -4.81 3.86 -2.73
N ALA A 71 -6.06 4.23 -3.07
CA ALA A 71 -7.27 3.82 -2.38
C ALA A 71 -7.91 2.54 -2.93
N ASN A 72 -7.46 2.06 -4.09
CA ASN A 72 -7.99 0.87 -4.76
C ASN A 72 -7.00 -0.28 -4.63
N LEU A 73 -7.39 -1.27 -3.83
CA LEU A 73 -6.58 -2.44 -3.52
C LEU A 73 -7.15 -3.67 -4.24
N THR A 74 -6.29 -4.48 -4.83
CA THR A 74 -6.67 -5.80 -5.35
C THR A 74 -5.83 -6.88 -4.70
N ALA A 75 -6.42 -8.06 -4.50
CA ALA A 75 -5.72 -9.20 -3.93
C ALA A 75 -6.28 -10.49 -4.54
N GLY A 76 -5.40 -11.46 -4.77
CA GLY A 76 -5.78 -12.76 -5.31
C GLY A 76 -4.70 -13.79 -5.10
N SER A 77 -5.11 -15.07 -5.08
CA SER A 77 -4.22 -16.20 -4.90
C SER A 77 -4.09 -17.07 -6.14
N SER A 78 -2.95 -17.75 -6.31
CA SER A 78 -2.73 -18.67 -7.44
C SER A 78 -2.87 -17.96 -8.78
N LEU A 79 -3.75 -18.42 -9.69
CA LEU A 79 -4.12 -17.69 -10.91
C LEU A 79 -4.67 -16.29 -10.61
N GLY A 80 -5.38 -16.12 -9.50
CA GLY A 80 -5.83 -14.79 -9.04
C GLY A 80 -4.66 -13.89 -8.62
N GLY A 81 -3.55 -14.47 -8.17
CA GLY A 81 -2.30 -13.74 -7.90
C GLY A 81 -1.63 -13.28 -9.19
N LEU A 82 -1.59 -14.13 -10.22
CA LEU A 82 -1.15 -13.76 -11.57
C LEU A 82 -2.00 -12.62 -12.14
N LEU A 83 -3.33 -12.74 -12.10
CA LEU A 83 -4.26 -11.69 -12.53
C LEU A 83 -4.08 -10.40 -11.71
N THR A 84 -3.86 -10.50 -10.40
CA THR A 84 -3.62 -9.34 -9.53
C THR A 84 -2.35 -8.59 -9.91
N ALA A 85 -1.27 -9.33 -10.21
CA ALA A 85 -0.05 -8.72 -10.76
C ALA A 85 -0.30 -8.07 -12.12
N TYR A 86 -1.08 -8.72 -13.01
CA TYR A 86 -1.50 -8.16 -14.29
C TYR A 86 -2.27 -6.85 -14.13
N MET A 87 -3.26 -6.80 -13.24
CA MET A 87 -4.04 -5.59 -12.92
C MET A 87 -3.14 -4.44 -12.46
N GLY A 88 -2.23 -4.69 -11.49
CA GLY A 88 -1.32 -3.65 -11.00
C GLY A 88 -0.39 -3.14 -12.10
N MET A 89 0.26 -4.03 -12.84
CA MET A 89 1.28 -3.64 -13.82
C MET A 89 0.72 -2.96 -15.07
N THR A 90 -0.52 -3.28 -15.46
CA THR A 90 -1.15 -2.69 -16.65
C THR A 90 -2.09 -1.53 -16.33
N ASN A 91 -2.54 -1.41 -15.07
CA ASN A 91 -3.53 -0.43 -14.64
C ASN A 91 -3.17 0.21 -13.29
N SER A 92 -1.88 0.53 -13.07
CA SER A 92 -1.39 1.20 -11.84
C SER A 92 -2.01 2.58 -11.60
N GLY A 93 -2.52 3.23 -12.64
CA GLY A 93 -3.34 4.45 -12.55
C GLY A 93 -4.76 4.22 -12.04
N VAL A 94 -5.15 2.98 -11.73
CA VAL A 94 -6.43 2.62 -11.13
C VAL A 94 -6.24 1.82 -9.85
N PHE A 95 -5.37 0.81 -9.86
CA PHE A 95 -5.09 -0.07 -8.73
C PHE A 95 -3.68 0.20 -8.20
N GLY A 96 -3.58 0.94 -7.11
CA GLY A 96 -2.30 1.40 -6.56
C GLY A 96 -1.69 0.47 -5.52
N LYS A 97 -2.43 -0.54 -5.05
CA LYS A 97 -1.88 -1.55 -4.13
C LYS A 97 -2.36 -2.94 -4.49
N ILE A 98 -1.44 -3.91 -4.50
CA ILE A 98 -1.72 -5.27 -4.92
C ILE A 98 -1.23 -6.30 -3.90
N GLY A 99 -2.07 -7.30 -3.62
CA GLY A 99 -1.76 -8.47 -2.80
C GLY A 99 -1.64 -9.71 -3.68
N VAL A 100 -0.41 -10.11 -3.98
CA VAL A 100 -0.08 -11.21 -4.88
C VAL A 100 0.22 -12.46 -4.07
N PHE A 101 -0.80 -13.28 -3.82
CA PHE A 101 -0.67 -14.46 -2.95
C PHE A 101 -0.30 -15.69 -3.77
N SER A 102 0.84 -16.30 -3.46
CA SER A 102 1.30 -17.57 -4.03
C SER A 102 1.06 -17.66 -5.55
N PRO A 103 1.57 -16.68 -6.33
CA PRO A 103 1.13 -16.46 -7.70
C PRO A 103 1.52 -17.62 -8.62
N ALA A 104 0.60 -18.02 -9.49
CA ALA A 104 0.84 -19.00 -10.54
C ALA A 104 1.54 -18.35 -11.75
N PHE A 105 2.72 -17.73 -11.55
CA PHE A 105 3.44 -17.05 -12.63
C PHE A 105 3.86 -17.98 -13.78
N TRP A 106 3.98 -19.28 -13.52
CA TRP A 106 4.18 -20.31 -14.55
C TRP A 106 3.06 -20.35 -15.61
N ALA A 107 1.87 -19.86 -15.28
CA ALA A 107 0.72 -19.82 -16.20
C ALA A 107 0.73 -18.61 -17.14
N GLY A 108 1.64 -17.66 -16.93
CA GLY A 108 1.78 -16.45 -17.75
C GLY A 108 3.23 -16.16 -18.14
N PRO A 109 3.93 -17.07 -18.84
CA PRO A 109 5.34 -16.90 -19.17
C PRO A 109 5.63 -15.66 -20.03
N ASN A 110 4.77 -15.31 -20.99
CA ASN A 110 4.94 -14.14 -21.84
C ASN A 110 4.70 -12.84 -21.04
N PHE A 111 3.65 -12.79 -20.22
CA PHE A 111 3.43 -11.67 -19.31
C PHE A 111 4.60 -11.49 -18.32
N ARG A 112 5.14 -12.60 -17.80
CA ARG A 112 6.30 -12.55 -16.93
C ARG A 112 7.52 -11.97 -17.66
N SER A 113 7.88 -12.51 -18.83
CA SER A 113 9.07 -12.07 -19.57
C SER A 113 8.94 -10.65 -20.11
N ASN A 114 7.76 -10.27 -20.58
CA ASN A 114 7.56 -9.02 -21.32
C ASN A 114 7.04 -7.88 -20.45
N THR A 115 6.58 -8.15 -19.24
CA THR A 115 6.05 -7.12 -18.33
C THR A 115 6.61 -7.24 -16.92
N LEU A 116 6.42 -8.37 -16.22
CA LEU A 116 6.86 -8.46 -14.82
C LEU A 116 8.37 -8.25 -14.65
N ASN A 117 9.15 -8.73 -15.61
CA ASN A 117 10.61 -8.69 -15.57
C ASN A 117 11.23 -7.43 -16.19
N THR A 118 10.44 -6.59 -16.85
CA THR A 118 10.94 -5.50 -17.71
C THR A 118 10.28 -4.14 -17.43
N ALA A 119 9.13 -4.12 -16.77
CA ALA A 119 8.43 -2.88 -16.48
C ALA A 119 9.28 -1.97 -15.57
N PRO A 120 9.29 -0.65 -15.80
CA PRO A 120 9.89 0.29 -14.86
C PRO A 120 9.12 0.30 -13.55
N LYS A 121 9.69 0.95 -12.52
CA LYS A 121 8.95 1.21 -11.29
C LYS A 121 7.66 1.98 -11.58
N LEU A 122 6.54 1.43 -11.12
CA LEU A 122 5.22 2.05 -11.20
C LEU A 122 4.84 2.59 -9.81
N PRO A 123 3.86 3.50 -9.72
CA PRO A 123 3.33 3.97 -8.43
C PRO A 123 2.45 2.89 -7.76
N LEU A 124 3.06 1.75 -7.42
CA LEU A 124 2.41 0.58 -6.85
C LEU A 124 3.00 0.25 -5.48
N THR A 125 2.14 -0.13 -4.53
CA THR A 125 2.52 -0.87 -3.33
C THR A 125 2.27 -2.36 -3.55
N ILE A 126 3.30 -3.19 -3.48
CA ILE A 126 3.22 -4.60 -3.84
C ILE A 126 3.51 -5.47 -2.62
N TYR A 127 2.52 -6.26 -2.21
CA TYR A 127 2.72 -7.39 -1.32
C TYR A 127 2.77 -8.66 -2.16
N MET A 128 3.78 -9.50 -1.93
CA MET A 128 3.84 -10.83 -2.51
C MET A 128 4.13 -11.86 -1.44
N ASP A 129 3.40 -12.97 -1.46
CA ASP A 129 3.70 -14.13 -0.63
C ASP A 129 3.93 -15.38 -1.45
N ILE A 130 4.61 -16.35 -0.85
CA ILE A 130 4.82 -17.67 -1.42
C ILE A 130 5.17 -18.68 -0.33
N GLY A 131 4.59 -19.88 -0.38
CA GLY A 131 5.01 -21.02 0.44
C GLY A 131 6.25 -21.72 -0.13
N THR A 132 6.95 -22.49 0.69
CA THR A 132 8.08 -23.32 0.22
C THR A 132 7.67 -24.75 -0.14
N SER A 133 6.40 -25.11 0.00
CA SER A 133 5.86 -26.45 -0.27
C SER A 133 4.63 -26.36 -1.18
N GLU A 134 4.72 -25.50 -2.19
CA GLU A 134 3.66 -25.21 -3.16
C GLU A 134 3.50 -26.37 -4.14
N SER A 135 2.27 -26.79 -4.39
CA SER A 135 1.97 -27.75 -5.45
C SER A 135 0.48 -27.72 -5.77
N SER A 136 0.15 -28.01 -7.03
CA SER A 136 -1.22 -28.14 -7.50
C SER A 136 -1.31 -29.24 -8.55
N SER A 137 -2.52 -29.58 -8.98
CA SER A 137 -2.75 -30.52 -10.08
C SER A 137 -2.17 -30.03 -11.42
N SER A 138 -2.08 -28.72 -11.62
CA SER A 138 -1.58 -28.10 -12.85
C SER A 138 -0.08 -27.84 -12.82
N GLN A 139 0.52 -27.79 -11.63
CA GLN A 139 1.95 -27.63 -11.43
C GLN A 139 2.36 -28.31 -10.12
N SER A 140 2.99 -29.48 -10.20
CA SER A 140 3.35 -30.26 -9.02
C SER A 140 4.72 -29.92 -8.43
N ASN A 141 5.56 -29.17 -9.16
CA ASN A 141 6.90 -28.81 -8.71
C ASN A 141 6.88 -27.48 -7.93
N SER A 142 7.12 -27.56 -6.63
CA SER A 142 7.24 -26.37 -5.75
C SER A 142 8.35 -25.43 -6.17
N ASP A 143 9.42 -25.93 -6.80
CA ASP A 143 10.53 -25.08 -7.24
C ASP A 143 10.10 -24.11 -8.33
N ILE A 144 9.15 -24.49 -9.20
CA ILE A 144 8.64 -23.61 -10.25
C ILE A 144 7.88 -22.42 -9.62
N TYR A 145 7.00 -22.68 -8.66
CA TYR A 145 6.31 -21.61 -7.92
C TYR A 145 7.30 -20.68 -7.22
N TRP A 146 8.25 -21.26 -6.48
CA TRP A 146 9.20 -20.53 -5.66
C TRP A 146 10.17 -19.69 -6.51
N LEU A 147 10.80 -20.30 -7.52
CA LEU A 147 11.80 -19.63 -8.37
C LEU A 147 11.17 -18.58 -9.26
N ASP A 148 9.95 -18.79 -9.77
CA ASP A 148 9.26 -17.79 -10.57
C ASP A 148 8.89 -16.57 -9.71
N ALA A 149 8.37 -16.76 -8.50
CA ALA A 149 8.04 -15.68 -7.57
C ALA A 149 9.28 -14.90 -7.15
N LEU A 150 10.36 -15.57 -6.75
CA LEU A 150 11.62 -14.91 -6.39
C LEU A 150 12.28 -14.21 -7.59
N GLY A 151 12.21 -14.80 -8.79
CA GLY A 151 12.72 -14.19 -10.00
C GLY A 151 12.03 -12.85 -10.29
N VAL A 152 10.70 -12.82 -10.18
CA VAL A 152 9.92 -11.58 -10.34
C VAL A 152 10.23 -10.58 -9.22
N TYR A 153 10.32 -11.03 -7.97
CA TYR A 153 10.70 -10.16 -6.85
C TYR A 153 12.03 -9.44 -7.09
N ASN A 154 13.05 -10.18 -7.52
CA ASN A 154 14.36 -9.61 -7.83
C ASN A 154 14.28 -8.59 -8.96
N LYS A 155 13.43 -8.81 -9.97
CA LYS A 155 13.22 -7.83 -11.05
C LYS A 155 12.54 -6.55 -10.57
N TRP A 156 11.64 -6.64 -9.60
CA TRP A 156 11.07 -5.44 -8.99
C TRP A 156 12.10 -4.70 -8.12
N LEU A 157 12.99 -5.41 -7.42
CA LEU A 157 14.12 -4.75 -6.75
C LEU A 157 15.04 -4.03 -7.76
N ASP A 158 15.41 -4.70 -8.86
CA ASP A 158 16.22 -4.12 -9.94
C ASP A 158 15.56 -2.85 -10.53
N ALA A 159 14.23 -2.84 -10.64
CA ALA A 159 13.46 -1.70 -11.14
C ALA A 159 13.39 -0.51 -10.15
N GLY A 160 13.79 -0.69 -8.89
CA GLY A 160 13.87 0.36 -7.88
C GLY A 160 12.74 0.37 -6.84
N TYR A 161 11.97 -0.72 -6.72
CA TYR A 161 11.06 -0.88 -5.58
C TYR A 161 11.85 -1.03 -4.27
N THR A 162 11.39 -0.38 -3.21
CA THR A 162 12.03 -0.31 -1.90
C THR A 162 11.38 -1.29 -0.93
N VAL A 163 12.21 -2.21 -0.41
CA VAL A 163 11.81 -3.22 0.57
C VAL A 163 11.16 -2.59 1.80
N ASN A 164 10.05 -3.16 2.26
CA ASN A 164 9.24 -2.71 3.41
C ASN A 164 8.62 -1.31 3.26
N SER A 165 8.74 -0.68 2.09
CA SER A 165 8.08 0.59 1.79
C SER A 165 7.00 0.38 0.73
N ASP A 166 7.41 0.11 -0.52
CA ASP A 166 6.49 -0.13 -1.63
C ASP A 166 6.56 -1.57 -2.18
N LEU A 167 7.45 -2.41 -1.62
CA LEU A 167 7.52 -3.84 -1.90
C LEU A 167 7.76 -4.67 -0.63
N LEU A 168 6.89 -5.64 -0.37
CA LEU A 168 7.01 -6.61 0.72
C LEU A 168 6.92 -8.04 0.16
N LEU A 169 7.95 -8.84 0.41
CA LEU A 169 7.92 -10.29 0.21
C LEU A 169 7.71 -10.99 1.55
N TYR A 170 6.74 -11.89 1.63
CA TYR A 170 6.38 -12.61 2.85
C TYR A 170 6.41 -14.13 2.63
N PRO A 171 7.61 -14.77 2.63
CA PRO A 171 7.72 -16.20 2.41
C PRO A 171 7.28 -17.00 3.66
N LYS A 172 6.71 -18.19 3.46
CA LYS A 172 6.33 -19.07 4.58
C LYS A 172 6.84 -20.50 4.38
N CYS A 173 7.83 -20.87 5.19
CA CYS A 173 8.38 -22.22 5.22
C CYS A 173 7.29 -23.26 5.53
N GLY A 174 7.26 -24.33 4.74
CA GLY A 174 6.35 -25.46 4.86
C GLY A 174 4.90 -25.19 4.44
N ALA A 175 4.56 -23.96 4.03
CA ALA A 175 3.21 -23.67 3.57
C ALA A 175 2.94 -24.22 2.17
N VAL A 176 1.71 -24.66 1.97
CA VAL A 176 1.21 -25.33 0.75
C VAL A 176 0.22 -24.43 -0.02
N HIS A 177 -0.18 -24.86 -1.22
CA HIS A 177 -1.02 -24.10 -2.14
C HIS A 177 -2.52 -24.20 -1.82
N ASN A 178 -2.97 -23.58 -0.73
CA ASN A 178 -4.38 -23.64 -0.33
C ASN A 178 -4.88 -22.39 0.41
N GLU A 179 -6.20 -22.32 0.57
CA GLU A 179 -6.94 -21.22 1.19
C GLU A 179 -6.54 -21.00 2.65
N ALA A 180 -6.27 -22.06 3.40
CA ALA A 180 -5.83 -21.95 4.79
C ALA A 180 -4.47 -21.23 4.91
N ALA A 181 -3.53 -21.56 4.03
CA ALA A 181 -2.22 -20.92 3.98
C ALA A 181 -2.33 -19.43 3.57
N TRP A 182 -3.13 -19.12 2.55
CA TRP A 182 -3.37 -17.74 2.13
C TRP A 182 -4.08 -16.93 3.21
N SER A 183 -5.11 -17.49 3.84
CA SER A 183 -5.83 -16.84 4.94
C SER A 183 -4.91 -16.54 6.13
N GLY A 184 -3.95 -17.42 6.43
CA GLY A 184 -2.98 -17.18 7.49
C GLY A 184 -2.01 -16.01 7.20
N ARG A 185 -1.83 -15.66 5.93
CA ARG A 185 -0.93 -14.58 5.47
C ARG A 185 -1.66 -13.28 5.12
N LEU A 186 -2.96 -13.36 4.83
CA LEU A 186 -3.82 -12.21 4.51
C LEU A 186 -3.73 -11.04 5.51
N PRO A 187 -3.65 -11.26 6.84
CA PRO A 187 -3.48 -10.15 7.79
C PRO A 187 -2.20 -9.32 7.56
N ALA A 188 -1.10 -9.93 7.11
CA ALA A 188 0.15 -9.22 6.83
C ALA A 188 0.01 -8.28 5.63
N PHE A 189 -0.70 -8.72 4.59
CA PHE A 189 -1.06 -7.87 3.46
C PHE A 189 -1.87 -6.65 3.90
N TYR A 190 -2.93 -6.84 4.70
CA TYR A 190 -3.73 -5.71 5.16
C TYR A 190 -2.93 -4.74 6.04
N GLN A 191 -2.05 -5.24 6.91
CA GLN A 191 -1.18 -4.37 7.71
C GLN A 191 -0.25 -3.53 6.84
N PHE A 192 0.30 -4.13 5.78
CA PHE A 192 1.20 -3.45 4.85
C PHE A 192 0.45 -2.46 3.95
N ALA A 193 -0.58 -2.92 3.25
CA ALA A 193 -1.29 -2.13 2.25
C ALA A 193 -2.22 -1.07 2.87
N LEU A 194 -2.79 -1.33 4.05
CA LEU A 194 -3.66 -0.41 4.80
C LEU A 194 -2.97 0.14 6.06
N SER A 195 -1.68 0.44 5.94
CA SER A 195 -0.91 1.10 7.00
C SER A 195 -1.61 2.38 7.47
N LEU A 196 -1.67 2.58 8.78
CA LEU A 196 -2.25 3.77 9.40
C LEU A 196 -1.46 5.05 9.09
N TRP A 197 -0.23 4.90 8.59
CA TRP A 197 0.75 5.97 8.40
C TRP A 197 0.95 6.34 6.93
N GLY A 198 0.29 5.65 6.01
CA GLY A 198 0.44 5.87 4.56
C GLY A 198 -0.32 7.09 4.01
N GLU A 199 -0.97 7.87 4.88
CA GLU A 199 -1.72 9.09 4.56
C GLU A 199 -2.03 9.88 5.86
N PRO A 200 -2.66 11.07 5.80
CA PRO A 200 -3.07 11.81 7.00
C PRO A 200 -4.02 10.98 7.88
N ASN A 201 -3.67 10.83 9.16
CA ASN A 201 -4.49 10.07 10.10
C ASN A 201 -4.62 10.76 11.47
N PRO A 202 -5.60 11.68 11.61
CA PRO A 202 -5.83 12.41 12.87
C PRO A 202 -6.22 11.50 14.04
N LEU A 203 -6.88 10.36 13.79
CA LEU A 203 -7.25 9.41 14.84
C LEU A 203 -6.03 8.68 15.42
N ALA A 204 -5.10 8.28 14.56
CA ALA A 204 -3.83 7.70 15.01
C ALA A 204 -3.03 8.72 15.83
N LEU A 205 -3.05 10.00 15.43
CA LEU A 205 -2.44 11.08 16.19
C LEU A 205 -3.09 11.32 17.55
N ALA A 206 -4.41 11.21 17.66
CA ALA A 206 -5.10 11.32 18.95
C ALA A 206 -4.61 10.28 19.95
N LYS A 207 -4.28 9.07 19.47
CA LYS A 207 -3.79 7.98 20.31
C LYS A 207 -2.27 8.00 20.52
N PHE A 208 -1.53 8.48 19.53
CA PHE A 208 -0.06 8.49 19.53
C PHE A 208 0.47 9.85 19.04
N PRO A 209 0.25 10.94 19.80
CA PRO A 209 0.66 12.26 19.36
C PRO A 209 2.19 12.37 19.35
N PRO A 210 2.77 13.05 18.34
CA PRO A 210 4.20 13.28 18.31
C PRO A 210 4.64 14.15 19.48
N ARG A 211 5.83 13.84 20.00
CA ARG A 211 6.41 14.57 21.13
C ARG A 211 7.22 15.74 20.60
N LEU A 212 6.90 16.93 21.10
CA LEU A 212 7.72 18.11 20.89
C LEU A 212 8.88 18.06 21.89
N GLU A 213 10.09 18.00 21.36
CA GLU A 213 11.34 17.96 22.10
C GLU A 213 12.05 19.30 22.00
N ILE A 214 12.59 19.78 23.11
CA ILE A 214 13.48 20.94 23.12
C ILE A 214 14.90 20.41 22.98
N LEU A 215 15.54 20.70 21.85
CA LEU A 215 16.93 20.30 21.61
C LEU A 215 17.91 21.24 22.30
N SER A 216 17.65 22.54 22.26
CA SER A 216 18.46 23.56 22.94
C SER A 216 17.65 24.82 23.22
N VAL A 217 18.07 25.57 24.24
CA VAL A 217 17.54 26.90 24.56
C VAL A 217 18.69 27.79 24.98
N SER A 218 18.75 29.00 24.46
CA SER A 218 19.61 30.07 24.94
C SER A 218 18.73 31.23 25.41
N PRO A 219 18.45 31.33 26.72
CA PRO A 219 17.66 32.45 27.26
C PRO A 219 18.31 33.81 26.99
N ALA A 220 19.65 33.88 27.07
CA ALA A 220 20.39 35.12 26.82
C ALA A 220 20.31 35.59 25.35
N ALA A 221 20.29 34.65 24.40
CA ALA A 221 20.12 34.97 22.98
C ALA A 221 18.65 35.05 22.55
N GLY A 222 17.71 34.66 23.42
CA GLY A 222 16.30 34.57 23.08
C GLY A 222 16.02 33.54 22.00
N THR A 223 16.71 32.39 22.02
CA THR A 223 16.56 31.34 21.00
C THR A 223 16.24 29.99 21.58
N ALA A 224 15.48 29.18 20.82
CA ALA A 224 15.27 27.77 21.11
C ALA A 224 15.30 26.96 19.81
N ARG A 225 15.68 25.69 19.92
CA ARG A 225 15.59 24.74 18.82
C ARG A 225 14.69 23.60 19.25
N LEU A 226 13.62 23.39 18.50
CA LEU A 226 12.60 22.39 18.77
C LEU A 226 12.65 21.28 17.72
N ARG A 227 12.32 20.07 18.13
CA ARG A 227 12.22 18.91 17.26
C ARG A 227 10.90 18.20 17.49
N TYR A 228 10.27 17.72 16.42
CA TYR A 228 9.20 16.74 16.51
C TYR A 228 9.19 15.86 15.27
N LEU A 229 8.65 14.65 15.39
CA LEU A 229 8.39 13.78 14.24
C LEU A 229 6.98 14.08 13.71
N ALA A 230 6.86 14.61 12.51
CA ALA A 230 5.59 14.95 11.89
C ALA A 230 5.09 13.76 11.05
N PRO A 231 3.90 13.20 11.34
CA PRO A 231 3.32 12.17 10.48
C PRO A 231 2.81 12.74 9.16
N LEU A 232 2.87 11.90 8.12
CA LEU A 232 2.54 12.25 6.75
C LEU A 232 1.21 13.00 6.65
N GLY A 233 1.25 14.16 6.00
CA GLY A 233 0.08 14.88 5.53
C GLY A 233 -0.80 15.52 6.62
N VAL A 234 -0.37 15.50 7.89
CA VAL A 234 -1.07 16.24 8.95
C VAL A 234 -0.43 17.62 9.15
N PRO A 235 -1.19 18.72 9.03
CA PRO A 235 -0.69 20.04 9.37
C PRO A 235 -0.56 20.20 10.89
N PHE A 236 0.47 20.91 11.33
CA PHE A 236 0.69 21.19 12.75
C PHE A 236 0.63 22.69 13.02
N THR A 237 0.32 23.06 14.26
CA THR A 237 0.42 24.42 14.77
C THR A 237 1.35 24.42 15.97
N LEU A 238 2.37 25.28 15.93
CA LEU A 238 3.22 25.53 17.08
C LEU A 238 2.67 26.72 17.85
N GLY A 239 2.18 26.46 19.06
CA GLY A 239 1.77 27.50 20.01
C GLY A 239 2.90 27.86 20.95
N ARG A 240 2.97 29.15 21.33
CA ARG A 240 3.86 29.65 22.39
C ARG A 240 3.07 30.39 23.46
N SER A 241 3.54 30.28 24.70
CA SER A 241 2.91 30.87 25.87
C SER A 241 3.94 31.30 26.91
N PRO A 242 3.74 32.42 27.61
CA PRO A 242 4.53 32.78 28.79
C PRO A 242 4.02 32.14 30.09
N ASP A 243 2.78 31.64 30.13
CA ASP A 243 2.05 31.34 31.37
C ASP A 243 1.26 30.03 31.37
N LEU A 244 1.25 29.29 30.25
CA LEU A 244 0.41 28.10 29.95
C LEU A 244 -1.11 28.35 29.92
N ALA A 245 -1.60 29.47 30.42
CA ALA A 245 -3.02 29.82 30.47
C ALA A 245 -3.49 30.35 29.12
N THR A 246 -2.66 31.12 28.42
CA THR A 246 -2.98 31.72 27.12
C THR A 246 -1.95 31.35 26.07
N TRP A 247 -2.36 31.23 24.81
CA TRP A 247 -1.49 30.84 23.69
C TRP A 247 -1.57 31.88 22.57
N PRO A 248 -1.09 33.11 22.82
CA PRO A 248 -1.28 34.25 21.93
C PRO A 248 -0.49 34.15 20.62
N GLU A 249 0.62 33.44 20.63
CA GLU A 249 1.49 33.28 19.47
C GLU A 249 1.34 31.88 18.87
N GLN A 250 0.87 31.80 17.63
CA GLN A 250 0.68 30.54 16.92
C GLN A 250 1.22 30.63 15.49
N SER A 251 1.90 29.58 15.05
CA SER A 251 2.42 29.47 13.69
C SER A 251 1.98 28.15 13.08
N ALA A 252 1.36 28.22 11.90
CA ALA A 252 1.09 27.04 11.09
C ALA A 252 2.40 26.47 10.55
N LEU A 253 2.56 25.16 10.67
CA LEU A 253 3.67 24.39 10.11
C LEU A 253 3.13 23.57 8.93
N PRO A 254 3.87 23.51 7.81
CA PRO A 254 3.45 22.76 6.64
C PRO A 254 3.32 21.27 7.00
N ALA A 255 2.35 20.60 6.37
CA ALA A 255 2.16 19.17 6.54
C ALA A 255 3.41 18.40 6.10
N ALA A 256 3.67 17.27 6.78
CA ALA A 256 4.75 16.38 6.41
C ALA A 256 4.50 15.77 5.02
N THR A 257 5.57 15.59 4.24
CA THR A 257 5.53 14.92 2.93
C THR A 257 6.04 13.48 3.01
N SER A 258 6.57 13.08 4.17
CA SER A 258 7.08 11.74 4.43
C SER A 258 6.53 11.17 5.74
N ILE A 259 6.54 9.85 5.85
CA ILE A 259 6.15 9.16 7.09
C ILE A 259 7.21 9.46 8.16
N TRP A 260 6.78 9.95 9.33
CA TRP A 260 7.66 10.32 10.45
C TRP A 260 8.75 11.33 10.05
N GLU A 261 8.39 12.35 9.27
CA GLU A 261 9.33 13.38 8.84
C GLU A 261 9.87 14.13 10.06
N GLU A 262 11.19 14.15 10.23
CA GLU A 262 11.80 14.93 11.29
C GLU A 262 11.69 16.42 10.97
N ARG A 263 11.07 17.17 11.88
CA ARG A 263 10.92 18.62 11.78
C ARG A 263 11.75 19.28 12.86
N ILE A 264 12.63 20.18 12.42
CA ILE A 264 13.36 21.09 13.29
C ILE A 264 12.77 22.49 13.10
N VAL A 265 12.46 23.14 14.22
CA VAL A 265 11.95 24.51 14.24
C VAL A 265 12.91 25.35 15.07
N ASP A 266 13.54 26.32 14.41
CA ASP A 266 14.42 27.31 15.04
C ASP A 266 13.57 28.52 15.45
N GLU A 267 13.57 28.81 16.74
CA GLU A 267 12.68 29.76 17.40
C GLU A 267 13.44 30.95 17.96
N THR A 268 12.83 32.13 17.85
CA THR A 268 13.28 33.35 18.53
C THR A 268 12.18 33.86 19.46
N PHE A 269 12.58 34.46 20.58
CA PHE A 269 11.67 35.01 21.57
C PHE A 269 12.30 36.17 22.34
N ASP A 270 11.44 37.03 22.89
CA ASP A 270 11.85 38.16 23.70
C ASP A 270 12.55 37.69 24.99
N THR A 271 13.77 38.19 25.21
CA THR A 271 14.61 37.87 26.37
C THR A 271 14.09 38.49 27.67
N SER A 272 13.14 39.43 27.59
CA SER A 272 12.48 40.02 28.76
C SER A 272 11.51 39.06 29.46
N VAL A 273 11.08 37.99 28.79
CA VAL A 273 10.10 37.04 29.30
C VAL A 273 10.78 35.96 30.15
N SER A 274 10.41 35.87 31.44
CA SER A 274 11.04 34.94 32.40
C SER A 274 10.78 33.46 32.13
N LYS A 275 9.73 33.13 31.35
CA LYS A 275 9.31 31.77 31.04
C LYS A 275 8.75 31.71 29.62
N ARG A 276 8.98 30.58 28.95
CA ARG A 276 8.46 30.31 27.61
C ARG A 276 8.06 28.85 27.54
N PHE A 277 6.85 28.60 27.07
CA PHE A 277 6.29 27.28 26.88
C PHE A 277 5.90 27.10 25.42
N TRP A 278 6.05 25.86 24.94
CA TRP A 278 5.66 25.48 23.59
C TRP A 278 4.69 24.31 23.64
N ARG A 279 3.75 24.29 22.71
CA ARG A 279 2.91 23.12 22.45
C ARG A 279 2.77 22.92 20.95
N SER A 280 2.67 21.67 20.54
CA SER A 280 2.27 21.30 19.19
C SER A 280 0.80 20.87 19.22
N SER A 281 0.01 21.34 18.26
CA SER A 281 -1.37 20.89 18.02
C SER A 281 -1.55 20.55 16.53
N TYR A 282 -2.57 19.77 16.19
CA TYR A 282 -2.89 19.30 14.83
C TYR A 282 -4.40 19.30 14.60
#